data_AF-A0A1F9UA79-F1
#
_entry.id   AF-A0A1F9UA79-F1
#
_cell.length_a   1.000
_cell.length_b   1.000
_cell.length_c   1.000
_cell.angle_alpha   90.00
_cell.angle_beta   90.00
_cell.angle_gamma   90.00
#
_symmetry.space_group_name_H-M   'P 1'
#
loop_
_entity.id
_entity.type
_entity.pdbx_description
1 polymer ?
#
loop_
_entity_poly.entity_id
_entity_poly.type
_entity_poly.pdbx_seq_one_letter_code
_entity_poly.pdbx_strand_id
1 'polypeptide(L)'
;MEQVASHMEVGAELSFAYLSPSAGSIVRVHEFDHDSVYEWLSRSGHLEMIPNLPSQDLYLWMVDFTENETRGTLQKKLLRSLTGVSAVWKFRNVLYHEDDAALRWERFKRKKLVETARAWFEAV
;
A
#
# COMPACT_ATOMS: atom_id res chain seq x y z
N MET A 1 -4.68 12.58 0.58
CA MET A 1 -4.82 11.23 1.15
C MET A 1 -4.75 10.13 0.09
N GLU A 2 -5.63 10.11 -0.91
CA GLU A 2 -5.61 9.10 -1.98
C GLU A 2 -4.25 8.97 -2.69
N GLN A 3 -3.60 10.10 -2.97
CA GLN A 3 -2.26 10.11 -3.57
C GLN A 3 -1.24 9.47 -2.61
N VAL A 4 -1.16 9.91 -1.35
CA VAL A 4 -0.28 9.31 -0.32
C VAL A 4 -0.51 7.80 -0.20
N ALA A 5 -1.78 7.37 -0.10
CA ALA A 5 -2.16 5.96 -0.03
C ALA A 5 -1.65 5.14 -1.24
N SER A 6 -1.70 5.71 -2.44
CA SER A 6 -1.15 5.08 -3.64
C SER A 6 0.38 4.91 -3.60
N HIS A 7 1.08 5.79 -2.89
CA HIS A 7 2.53 5.72 -2.71
C HIS A 7 2.93 4.71 -1.63
N MET A 8 2.08 4.47 -0.63
CA MET A 8 2.31 3.42 0.38
C MET A 8 2.18 2.01 -0.20
N GLU A 9 1.31 1.82 -1.21
CA GLU A 9 1.06 0.51 -1.81
C GLU A 9 2.23 0.01 -2.66
N VAL A 10 2.79 0.91 -3.47
CA VAL A 10 3.88 0.60 -4.37
C VAL A 10 5.15 0.96 -3.63
N GLY A 11 5.75 -0.03 -2.97
CA GLY A 11 7.19 0.01 -2.71
C GLY A 11 7.87 0.07 -4.07
N ALA A 12 8.04 1.27 -4.61
CA ALA A 12 8.70 1.46 -5.87
C ALA A 12 10.16 1.09 -5.61
N GLU A 13 10.56 -0.08 -6.10
CA GLU A 13 11.95 -0.48 -6.13
C GLU A 13 12.72 0.72 -6.72
N LEU A 14 13.61 1.30 -5.91
CA LEU A 14 14.49 2.42 -6.26
C LEU A 14 13.88 3.85 -6.27
N SER A 15 12.70 4.09 -5.66
CA SER A 15 12.24 5.48 -5.42
C SER A 15 11.49 5.67 -4.10
N PHE A 16 11.79 6.78 -3.42
CA PHE A 16 11.15 7.19 -2.17
C PHE A 16 10.19 8.35 -2.43
N ALA A 17 9.03 8.33 -1.79
CA ALA A 17 8.08 9.42 -1.89
C ALA A 17 8.09 10.23 -0.60
N TYR A 18 8.18 11.55 -0.72
CA TYR A 18 8.17 12.50 0.39
C TYR A 18 6.94 13.40 0.26
N LEU A 19 6.31 13.71 1.40
CA LEU A 19 5.31 14.75 1.51
C LEU A 19 6.00 16.04 1.97
N SER A 20 5.72 17.16 1.29
CA SER A 20 6.04 18.50 1.77
C SER A 20 4.78 19.10 2.40
N PRO A 21 4.65 19.16 3.73
CA PRO A 21 3.43 19.67 4.37
C PRO A 21 3.18 21.14 4.06
N SER A 22 4.25 21.93 3.91
CA SER A 22 4.19 23.36 3.59
C SER A 22 3.77 23.65 2.15
N ALA A 23 4.09 22.74 1.21
CA ALA A 23 3.75 22.90 -0.21
C ALA A 23 2.51 22.11 -0.66
N GLY A 24 2.01 21.19 0.18
CA GLY A 24 0.88 20.31 -0.17
C GLY A 24 1.17 19.37 -1.35
N SER A 25 2.45 19.12 -1.65
CA SER A 25 2.91 18.35 -2.80
C SER A 25 3.64 17.07 -2.37
N ILE A 26 3.53 16.02 -3.20
CA ILE A 26 4.33 14.80 -3.06
C ILE A 26 5.51 14.89 -4.03
N VAL A 27 6.71 14.67 -3.51
CA VAL A 27 7.96 14.64 -4.26
C VAL A 27 8.41 13.18 -4.36
N ARG A 28 8.65 12.69 -5.58
CA ARG A 28 9.31 11.40 -5.79
C ARG A 28 10.79 11.65 -5.98
N VAL A 29 11.59 10.90 -5.26
CA VAL A 29 13.04 10.92 -5.32
C VAL A 29 13.49 9.56 -5.78
N HIS A 30 14.22 9.51 -6.89
CA HIS A 30 14.88 8.30 -7.32
C HIS A 30 16.14 8.08 -6.47
N GLU A 31 16.42 6.83 -6.11
CA GLU A 31 17.58 6.47 -5.27
C GLU A 31 18.91 6.99 -5.82
N PHE A 32 19.00 7.25 -7.13
CA PHE A 32 20.20 7.75 -7.81
C PHE A 32 20.25 9.29 -7.98
N ASP A 33 19.25 10.02 -7.48
CA ASP A 33 19.17 11.49 -7.59
C ASP A 33 19.06 12.14 -6.20
N HIS A 34 20.16 12.07 -5.45
CA HIS A 34 20.24 12.60 -4.08
C HIS A 34 20.09 14.13 -4.02
N ASP A 35 20.49 14.85 -5.07
CA ASP A 35 20.46 16.31 -5.11
C ASP A 35 19.02 16.84 -5.09
N SER A 36 18.06 16.07 -5.65
CA SER A 36 16.64 16.40 -5.64
C SER A 36 16.04 16.51 -4.24
N VAL A 37 16.47 15.68 -3.27
CA VAL A 37 15.99 15.74 -1.87
C VAL A 37 16.44 17.02 -1.21
N TYR A 38 17.71 17.37 -1.37
CA TYR A 38 18.30 18.54 -0.74
C TYR A 38 17.73 19.84 -1.31
N GLU A 39 17.48 19.90 -2.62
CA GLU A 39 16.79 21.04 -3.22
C GLU A 39 15.40 21.22 -2.60
N TRP A 40 14.62 20.14 -2.48
CA TRP A 40 13.28 20.23 -1.90
C TRP A 40 13.30 20.57 -0.41
N LEU A 41 14.17 19.96 0.39
CA LEU A 41 14.39 20.32 1.80
C LEU A 41 14.74 21.80 1.95
N SER A 42 15.61 22.34 1.08
CA SER A 42 15.99 23.75 1.12
C SER A 42 14.82 24.70 0.82
N ARG A 43 13.84 24.25 0.01
CA ARG A 43 12.67 25.04 -0.41
C ARG A 43 11.49 24.92 0.55
N SER A 44 11.22 23.72 1.08
CA SER A 44 10.08 23.46 1.96
C SER A 44 10.40 23.53 3.44
N GLY A 45 11.69 23.48 3.81
CA GLY A 45 12.18 23.43 5.18
C GLY A 45 11.96 22.10 5.90
N HIS A 46 11.05 21.26 5.38
CA HIS A 46 10.65 20.01 6.00
C HIS A 46 10.08 19.05 4.95
N LEU A 47 10.44 17.78 5.03
CA LEU A 47 9.94 16.69 4.20
C LEU A 47 9.72 15.46 5.08
N GLU A 48 8.61 14.78 4.86
CA GLU A 48 8.23 13.57 5.59
C GLU A 48 8.14 12.39 4.62
N MET A 49 8.91 11.34 4.89
CA MET A 49 8.95 10.17 4.03
C MET A 49 7.65 9.39 4.17
N ILE A 50 6.96 9.14 3.05
CA ILE A 50 5.76 8.30 3.01
C ILE A 50 6.22 6.84 3.19
N PRO A 51 5.80 6.14 4.25
CA PRO A 51 6.22 4.77 4.49
C PRO A 51 5.59 3.81 3.48
N ASN A 52 6.33 2.77 3.10
CA ASN A 52 5.77 1.64 2.36
C ASN A 52 4.90 0.79 3.29
N LEU A 53 3.84 0.18 2.76
CA LEU A 53 3.02 -0.78 3.48
C LEU A 53 3.89 -1.99 3.89
N PRO A 54 4.04 -2.28 5.20
CA PRO A 54 4.76 -3.46 5.64
C PRO A 54 4.13 -4.74 5.09
N SER A 55 4.96 -5.71 4.68
CA SER A 55 4.46 -6.98 4.12
C SER A 55 3.58 -7.76 5.11
N GLN A 56 3.80 -7.59 6.41
CA GLN A 56 2.97 -8.17 7.46
C GLN A 56 1.56 -7.58 7.47
N ASP A 57 1.41 -6.27 7.31
CA ASP A 57 0.10 -5.60 7.28
C ASP A 57 -0.69 -6.00 6.05
N LEU A 58 -0.03 -6.10 4.89
CA LEU A 58 -0.64 -6.62 3.68
C LEU A 58 -1.19 -8.04 3.90
N TYR A 59 -0.43 -8.90 4.57
CA TYR A 59 -0.88 -10.26 4.89
C TYR A 59 -2.10 -10.26 5.82
N LEU A 60 -2.11 -9.43 6.87
CA LEU A 60 -3.26 -9.30 7.77
C LEU A 60 -4.51 -8.82 7.04
N TRP A 61 -4.35 -7.90 6.08
CA TRP A 61 -5.45 -7.45 5.24
C TRP A 61 -5.99 -8.57 4.34
N MET A 62 -5.13 -9.44 3.81
CA MET A 62 -5.56 -10.60 3.04
C MET A 62 -6.33 -11.61 3.91
N VAL A 63 -5.93 -11.79 5.18
CA VAL A 63 -6.67 -12.60 6.16
C VAL A 63 -8.05 -12.00 6.41
N ASP A 64 -8.12 -10.71 6.75
CA ASP A 64 -9.38 -9.99 7.01
C ASP A 64 -10.35 -10.08 5.83
N PHE A 65 -9.86 -9.83 4.60
CA PHE A 65 -10.65 -10.00 3.39
C PHE A 65 -11.18 -11.43 3.20
N THR A 66 -10.34 -12.43 3.49
CA THR A 66 -10.70 -13.84 3.34
C THR A 66 -11.75 -14.28 4.35
N GLU A 67 -11.59 -13.89 5.62
CA GLU A 67 -12.53 -14.24 6.69
C GLU A 67 -13.93 -13.64 6.44
N ASN A 68 -13.98 -12.46 5.84
CA ASN A 68 -15.22 -11.77 5.47
C ASN A 68 -15.78 -12.14 4.08
N GLU A 69 -15.14 -13.05 3.34
CA GLU A 69 -15.65 -13.49 2.04
C GLU A 69 -16.85 -14.44 2.22
N THR A 70 -18.01 -14.01 1.72
CA THR A 70 -19.28 -14.73 1.91
C THR A 70 -19.46 -15.90 0.94
N ARG A 71 -18.72 -15.92 -0.17
CA ARG A 71 -18.73 -17.03 -1.13
C ARG A 71 -17.88 -18.18 -0.61
N GLY A 72 -18.52 -19.16 0.02
CA GLY A 72 -17.83 -20.28 0.68
C GLY A 72 -16.84 -21.08 -0.20
N THR A 73 -17.03 -21.15 -1.52
CA THR A 73 -16.04 -21.77 -2.43
C THR A 73 -14.80 -20.90 -2.61
N LEU A 74 -14.98 -19.60 -2.82
CA LEU A 74 -13.90 -18.62 -2.95
C LEU A 74 -13.14 -18.47 -1.63
N GLN A 75 -13.84 -18.33 -0.51
CA GLN A 75 -13.25 -18.27 0.82
C GLN A 75 -12.32 -19.46 1.07
N LYS A 76 -12.74 -20.69 0.72
CA LYS A 76 -11.89 -21.88 0.84
C LYS A 76 -10.63 -21.82 -0.03
N LYS A 77 -10.72 -21.30 -1.26
CA LYS A 77 -9.55 -21.10 -2.14
C LYS A 77 -8.58 -20.08 -1.53
N LEU A 78 -9.11 -18.95 -1.05
CA LEU A 78 -8.32 -17.89 -0.42
C LEU A 78 -7.65 -18.37 0.86
N LEU A 79 -8.36 -19.05 1.77
CA LEU A 79 -7.78 -19.64 2.99
C LEU A 79 -6.63 -20.60 2.68
N ARG A 80 -6.79 -21.46 1.67
CA ARG A 80 -5.69 -22.36 1.22
C ARG A 80 -4.50 -21.57 0.70
N SER A 81 -4.74 -20.47 -0.01
CA SER A 81 -3.68 -19.63 -0.58
C SER A 81 -2.83 -18.92 0.48
N LEU A 82 -3.40 -18.66 1.67
CA LEU A 82 -2.72 -17.98 2.77
C LEU A 82 -1.72 -18.86 3.54
N THR A 83 -1.68 -20.17 3.27
CA THR A 83 -0.79 -21.08 3.99
C THR A 83 0.59 -21.20 3.34
N GLY A 84 1.67 -21.22 4.12
CA GLY A 84 3.03 -21.51 3.63
C GLY A 84 3.69 -20.40 2.80
N VAL A 85 4.76 -20.77 2.08
CA VAL A 85 5.56 -19.81 1.29
C VAL A 85 4.75 -19.24 0.12
N SER A 86 5.05 -17.99 -0.25
CA SER A 86 4.43 -17.28 -1.38
C SER A 86 2.93 -17.05 -1.22
N ALA A 87 2.44 -16.87 0.01
CA ALA A 87 1.02 -16.60 0.30
C ALA A 87 0.46 -15.41 -0.49
N VAL A 88 1.22 -14.31 -0.59
CA VAL A 88 0.84 -13.12 -1.37
C VAL A 88 0.61 -13.45 -2.84
N TRP A 89 1.54 -14.18 -3.45
CA TRP A 89 1.43 -14.57 -4.85
C TRP A 89 0.24 -15.51 -5.08
N LYS A 90 0.09 -16.55 -4.23
CA LYS A 90 -1.01 -17.52 -4.37
C LYS A 90 -2.38 -16.86 -4.22
N PHE A 91 -2.52 -15.95 -3.26
CA PHE A 91 -3.74 -15.19 -3.04
C PHE A 91 -4.09 -14.33 -4.26
N ARG A 92 -3.12 -13.57 -4.78
CA ARG A 92 -3.30 -12.78 -6.02
C ARG A 92 -3.67 -13.67 -7.20
N ASN A 93 -3.09 -14.86 -7.29
CA ASN A 93 -3.41 -15.84 -8.33
C ASN A 93 -4.86 -16.35 -8.23
N VAL A 94 -5.39 -16.56 -7.01
CA VAL A 94 -6.82 -16.90 -6.83
C VAL A 94 -7.71 -15.75 -7.32
N LEU A 95 -7.38 -14.51 -6.97
CA LEU A 95 -8.16 -13.34 -7.38
C LEU A 95 -8.10 -13.07 -8.88
N TYR A 96 -6.96 -13.34 -9.53
CA TYR A 96 -6.80 -13.18 -10.98
C TYR A 96 -7.82 -13.98 -11.81
N HIS A 97 -8.33 -15.09 -11.26
CA HIS A 97 -9.33 -15.92 -11.92
C HIS A 97 -10.78 -15.60 -11.50
N GLU A 98 -11.00 -14.57 -10.70
CA GLU A 98 -12.29 -14.23 -10.10
C GLU A 98 -12.49 -12.69 -10.15
N ASP A 99 -12.80 -12.14 -11.33
CA ASP A 99 -12.84 -10.68 -11.61
C ASP A 99 -13.57 -9.85 -10.54
N ASP A 100 -14.74 -10.33 -10.12
CA ASP A 100 -15.56 -9.66 -9.12
C ASP A 100 -14.90 -9.69 -7.71
N ALA A 101 -14.20 -10.77 -7.37
CA ALA A 101 -13.42 -10.85 -6.14
C ALA A 101 -12.19 -9.94 -6.18
N ALA A 102 -11.50 -9.87 -7.31
CA ALA A 102 -10.39 -8.95 -7.52
C ALA A 102 -10.84 -7.49 -7.31
N LEU A 103 -11.99 -7.10 -7.87
CA LEU A 103 -12.56 -5.76 -7.67
C LEU A 103 -12.90 -5.48 -6.21
N ARG A 104 -13.47 -6.44 -5.48
CA ARG A 104 -13.75 -6.28 -4.04
C ARG A 104 -12.46 -6.15 -3.23
N TRP A 105 -11.46 -6.97 -3.54
CA TRP A 105 -10.15 -6.89 -2.90
C TRP A 105 -9.50 -5.53 -3.11
N GLU A 106 -9.50 -5.01 -4.34
CA GLU A 106 -8.92 -3.70 -4.65
C GLU A 106 -9.63 -2.57 -3.90
N ARG A 107 -10.96 -2.60 -3.80
CA ARG A 107 -11.71 -1.62 -2.99
C ARG A 107 -11.38 -1.72 -1.50
N PHE A 108 -11.32 -2.94 -0.97
CA PHE A 108 -10.98 -3.19 0.43
C PHE A 108 -9.56 -2.70 0.75
N LYS A 109 -8.58 -3.08 -0.06
CA LYS A 109 -7.18 -2.66 0.08
C LYS A 109 -7.05 -1.14 -0.04
N ARG A 110 -7.74 -0.50 -1.00
CA ARG A 110 -7.75 0.96 -1.14
C ARG A 110 -8.27 1.65 0.12
N LYS A 111 -9.37 1.17 0.71
CA LYS A 111 -9.91 1.72 1.95
C LYS A 111 -8.89 1.65 3.09
N LYS A 112 -8.26 0.49 3.29
CA LYS A 112 -7.23 0.30 4.33
C LYS A 112 -5.99 1.18 4.11
N LEU A 113 -5.56 1.36 2.84
CA LEU A 113 -4.45 2.26 2.51
C LEU A 113 -4.77 3.72 2.85
N VAL A 114 -5.98 4.19 2.56
CA VAL A 114 -6.40 5.56 2.91
C VAL A 114 -6.48 5.76 4.42
N GLU A 115 -7.01 4.77 5.16
CA GLU A 115 -7.02 4.77 6.63
C GLU A 115 -5.60 4.81 7.20
N THR A 116 -4.69 4.00 6.65
CA THR A 116 -3.28 3.95 7.07
C THR A 116 -2.56 5.27 6.76
N ALA A 117 -2.78 5.84 5.57
CA ALA A 117 -2.23 7.13 5.19
C ALA A 117 -2.72 8.25 6.12
N ARG A 118 -3.99 8.19 6.53
CA ARG A 118 -4.57 9.17 7.46
C ARG A 118 -3.97 9.05 8.86
N ALA A 119 -3.87 7.83 9.39
CA ALA A 119 -3.26 7.59 10.70
C ALA A 119 -1.79 8.05 10.71
N TRP A 120 -1.05 7.80 9.63
CA TRP A 120 0.31 8.31 9.47
C TRP A 120 0.34 9.85 9.47
N PHE A 121 -0.50 10.51 8.68
CA PHE A 121 -0.54 11.97 8.61
C PHE A 121 -0.94 12.64 9.94
N GLU A 122 -1.80 12.01 10.74
CA GLU A 122 -2.20 12.51 12.07
C GLU A 122 -1.13 12.27 13.15
N ALA A 123 -0.16 11.38 12.90
CA ALA A 123 0.92 11.05 13.84
C ALA A 123 2.21 11.86 13.62
N VAL A 124 2.27 12.62 12.52
CA VAL A 124 3.36 13.52 12.12
C VAL A 124 2.99 14.95 12.53
#